data_AF-A0AAV2SJ38-F1
#
_entry.id   AF-A0AAV2SJ38-F1
#
_cell.length_a   1.000
_cell.length_b   1.000
_cell.length_c   1.000
_cell.angle_alpha   90.00
_cell.angle_beta   90.00
_cell.angle_gamma   90.00
#
_symmetry.space_group_name_H-M   'P 1'
#
loop_
_entity.id
_entity.type
_entity.pdbx_description
1 polymer ?
#
loop_
_entity_poly.entity_id
_entity_poly.type
_entity_poly.pdbx_seq_one_letter_code
_entity_poly.pdbx_strand_id
1 'polypeptide(L)'
;MAATLRPYLNAVRHTLSAAMCLQNFNSQVVERHNKPEVEVRSSKELLMTPVVVSRNEKERVLIEPSINSIRVSIAIKQADEIERILCHKFMRFMMMRAENFIILRRKPVEGYDISFLITNFHTEQMFKHKLVDFVIHFMEEIDKEISEMKLAVNARARECALEYLKRF
;
A
#
# COMPACT_ATOMS: atom_id res chain seq x y z
N MET A 1 20.54 -3.07 -10.49
CA MET A 1 19.16 -3.16 -9.95
C MET A 1 18.54 -1.82 -9.51
N ALA A 2 19.31 -0.77 -9.19
CA ALA A 2 18.76 0.56 -8.87
C ALA A 2 18.09 1.28 -10.06
N ALA A 3 18.54 1.00 -11.30
CA ALA A 3 18.06 1.68 -12.51
C ALA A 3 16.56 1.47 -12.82
N THR A 4 15.93 0.41 -12.30
CA THR A 4 14.53 0.09 -12.61
C THR A 4 13.52 0.62 -11.59
N LEU A 5 13.97 1.08 -10.41
CA LEU A 5 13.06 1.59 -9.36
C LEU A 5 12.37 2.89 -9.82
N ARG A 6 13.15 3.84 -10.33
CA ARG A 6 12.61 5.14 -10.75
C ARG A 6 11.60 5.04 -11.92
N PRO A 7 11.87 4.26 -12.99
CA PRO A 7 10.85 3.99 -14.01
C PRO A 7 9.58 3.34 -13.45
N TYR A 8 9.72 2.38 -12.53
CA TYR A 8 8.59 1.71 -11.88
C TYR A 8 7.71 2.69 -11.07
N LEU A 9 8.32 3.48 -10.19
CA LEU A 9 7.61 4.48 -9.39
C LEU A 9 6.99 5.57 -10.27
N ASN A 10 7.66 5.98 -11.34
CA ASN A 10 7.09 6.89 -12.33
C ASN A 10 5.86 6.29 -13.00
N ALA A 11 5.90 5.03 -13.42
CA ALA A 11 4.74 4.36 -14.01
C ALA A 11 3.56 4.33 -13.02
N VAL A 12 3.80 3.90 -11.77
CA VAL A 12 2.77 3.90 -10.70
C VAL A 12 2.22 5.31 -10.47
N ARG A 13 3.07 6.33 -10.40
CA ARG A 13 2.67 7.74 -10.22
C ARG A 13 1.73 8.23 -11.33
N HIS A 14 2.07 7.96 -12.59
CA HIS A 14 1.24 8.39 -13.72
C HIS A 14 -0.08 7.61 -13.73
N THR A 15 -0.06 6.30 -13.45
CA THR A 15 -1.28 5.48 -13.35
C THR A 15 -2.19 5.96 -12.22
N LEU A 16 -1.66 6.24 -11.04
CA LEU A 16 -2.44 6.79 -9.91
C LEU A 16 -2.99 8.18 -10.23
N SER A 17 -2.20 9.03 -10.87
CA SER A 17 -2.65 10.37 -11.28
C SER A 17 -3.78 10.31 -12.29
N ALA A 18 -3.74 9.36 -13.23
CA ALA A 18 -4.82 9.13 -14.18
C ALA A 18 -6.06 8.50 -13.51
N ALA A 19 -5.86 7.57 -12.58
CA ALA A 19 -6.93 6.86 -11.89
C ALA A 19 -7.70 7.75 -10.91
N MET A 20 -7.02 8.67 -10.21
CA MET A 20 -7.59 9.60 -9.21
C MET A 20 -8.43 10.72 -9.84
N CYS A 21 -9.42 10.35 -10.63
CA CYS A 21 -10.43 11.24 -11.20
C CYS A 21 -11.80 10.90 -10.58
N LEU A 22 -11.83 10.94 -9.25
CA LEU A 22 -12.98 10.50 -8.45
C LEU A 22 -14.07 11.56 -8.41
N GLN A 23 -15.32 11.11 -8.40
CA GLN A 23 -16.49 11.96 -8.25
C GLN A 23 -17.39 11.42 -7.14
N ASN A 24 -18.10 12.31 -6.47
CA ASN A 24 -19.12 11.90 -5.52
C ASN A 24 -20.26 11.18 -6.26
N PHE A 25 -20.57 9.95 -5.87
CA PHE A 25 -21.53 9.10 -6.55
C PHE A 25 -22.41 8.35 -5.53
N ASN A 26 -23.73 8.55 -5.62
CA ASN A 26 -24.71 7.88 -4.76
C ASN A 26 -24.93 6.43 -5.21
N SER A 27 -25.19 5.53 -4.27
CA SER A 27 -25.45 4.13 -4.58
C SER A 27 -26.71 3.98 -5.41
N GLN A 28 -26.63 3.18 -6.48
CA GLN A 28 -27.78 2.82 -7.32
C GLN A 28 -28.61 1.67 -6.73
N VAL A 29 -28.06 0.92 -5.78
CA VAL A 29 -28.67 -0.31 -5.26
C VAL A 29 -29.39 -0.05 -3.93
N VAL A 30 -28.85 0.83 -3.09
CA VAL A 30 -29.40 1.10 -1.76
C VAL A 30 -29.67 2.59 -1.63
N GLU A 31 -30.94 2.93 -1.38
CA GLU A 31 -31.39 4.31 -1.23
C GLU A 31 -30.62 5.04 -0.13
N ARG A 32 -30.17 6.27 -0.38
CA ARG A 32 -29.46 7.14 0.58
C ARG A 32 -28.11 6.59 1.09
N HIS A 33 -27.55 5.59 0.43
CA HIS A 33 -26.19 5.14 0.72
C HIS A 33 -25.18 5.74 -0.26
N ASN A 34 -23.98 5.99 0.24
CA ASN A 34 -22.79 6.28 -0.56
C ASN A 34 -21.69 5.36 -0.08
N LYS A 35 -21.29 4.41 -0.94
CA LYS A 35 -20.32 3.37 -0.63
C LYS A 35 -19.22 3.37 -1.68
N PRO A 36 -17.97 3.02 -1.31
CA PRO A 36 -16.90 2.87 -2.28
C PRO A 36 -17.23 1.74 -3.27
N GLU A 37 -17.50 2.09 -4.53
CA GLU A 37 -17.95 1.14 -5.56
C GLU A 37 -16.90 0.04 -5.82
N VAL A 38 -15.60 0.35 -5.68
CA VAL A 38 -14.52 -0.64 -5.83
C VAL A 38 -14.57 -1.78 -4.79
N GLU A 39 -15.14 -1.53 -3.61
CA GLU A 39 -15.30 -2.53 -2.53
C GLU A 39 -16.61 -3.30 -2.67
N VAL A 40 -17.72 -2.63 -3.00
CA VAL A 40 -19.05 -3.26 -3.05
C VAL A 40 -19.25 -4.06 -4.34
N ARG A 41 -18.76 -3.55 -5.48
CA ARG A 41 -18.79 -4.21 -6.79
C ARG A 41 -20.19 -4.67 -7.24
N SER A 42 -21.23 -3.97 -6.83
CA SER A 42 -22.61 -4.28 -7.24
C SER A 42 -22.91 -3.84 -8.66
N SER A 43 -22.27 -2.76 -9.13
CA SER A 43 -22.48 -2.14 -10.44
C SER A 43 -21.20 -2.24 -11.27
N LYS A 44 -21.20 -3.07 -12.31
CA LYS A 44 -19.99 -3.35 -13.12
C LYS A 44 -19.59 -2.16 -13.98
N GLU A 45 -20.56 -1.36 -14.41
CA GLU A 45 -20.39 -0.14 -15.20
C GLU A 45 -19.66 0.97 -14.44
N LEU A 46 -19.64 0.91 -13.11
CA LEU A 46 -18.93 1.86 -12.26
C LEU A 46 -17.49 1.44 -11.95
N LEU A 47 -17.13 0.20 -12.31
CA LEU A 47 -15.78 -0.35 -12.14
C LEU A 47 -14.97 -0.11 -13.41
N MET A 48 -13.74 0.35 -13.24
CA MET A 48 -12.78 0.47 -14.32
C MET A 48 -11.90 -0.78 -14.40
N THR A 49 -11.20 -0.95 -15.52
CA THR A 49 -10.26 -2.06 -15.71
C THR A 49 -9.14 -1.99 -14.67
N PRO A 50 -8.94 -3.05 -13.87
CA PRO A 50 -7.80 -3.13 -12.97
C PRO A 50 -6.48 -3.11 -13.74
N VAL A 51 -5.50 -2.36 -13.24
CA VAL A 51 -4.17 -2.26 -13.84
C VAL A 51 -3.13 -2.77 -12.84
N VAL A 52 -2.23 -3.62 -13.31
CA VAL A 52 -1.08 -4.09 -12.52
C VAL A 52 0.19 -3.49 -13.10
N VAL A 53 0.94 -2.80 -12.26
CA VAL A 53 2.30 -2.31 -12.59
C VAL A 53 3.27 -3.18 -11.81
N SER A 54 4.11 -3.94 -12.50
CA SER A 54 5.10 -4.84 -11.91
C SER A 54 6.51 -4.38 -12.24
N ARG A 55 7.39 -4.35 -11.23
CA ARG A 55 8.84 -4.19 -11.43
C ARG A 55 9.52 -5.53 -11.67
N ASN A 56 9.07 -6.56 -10.97
CA ASN A 56 9.48 -7.95 -11.08
C ASN A 56 8.34 -8.85 -10.59
N GLU A 57 8.56 -10.17 -10.51
CA GLU A 57 7.54 -11.14 -10.09
C GLU A 57 7.02 -10.90 -8.66
N LYS A 58 7.85 -10.35 -7.78
CA LYS A 58 7.58 -10.14 -6.35
C LYS A 58 7.09 -8.72 -6.03
N GLU A 59 7.58 -7.72 -6.75
CA GLU A 59 7.25 -6.30 -6.57
C GLU A 59 6.22 -5.84 -7.62
N ARG A 60 4.98 -5.64 -7.18
CA ARG A 60 3.88 -5.20 -8.04
C ARG A 60 2.86 -4.35 -7.28
N VAL A 61 2.25 -3.40 -7.97
CA VAL A 61 1.09 -2.64 -7.48
C VAL A 61 -0.12 -2.98 -8.34
N LEU A 62 -1.22 -3.34 -7.69
CA LEU A 62 -2.54 -3.46 -8.29
C LEU A 62 -3.33 -2.19 -8.00
N ILE A 63 -3.84 -1.56 -9.06
CA ILE A 63 -4.67 -0.36 -8.99
C ILE A 63 -6.04 -0.73 -9.55
N GLU A 64 -7.07 -0.63 -8.72
CA GLU A 64 -8.46 -0.94 -9.06
C GLU A 64 -9.25 0.36 -8.95
N PRO A 65 -9.52 1.06 -10.07
CA PRO A 65 -10.30 2.28 -10.05
C PRO A 65 -11.81 2.02 -10.17
N SER A 66 -12.59 2.95 -9.63
CA SER A 66 -14.03 3.07 -9.84
C SER A 66 -14.40 4.55 -9.92
N ILE A 67 -15.68 4.86 -10.14
CA ILE A 67 -16.17 6.25 -10.24
C ILE A 67 -15.90 7.10 -8.98
N ASN A 68 -16.05 6.54 -7.78
CA ASN A 68 -15.98 7.29 -6.52
C ASN A 68 -14.85 6.83 -5.57
N SER A 69 -14.12 5.78 -5.94
CA SER A 69 -13.08 5.21 -5.09
C SER A 69 -12.02 4.42 -5.87
N ILE A 70 -10.81 4.35 -5.34
CA ILE A 70 -9.70 3.58 -5.87
C ILE A 70 -9.12 2.72 -4.76
N ARG A 71 -8.85 1.46 -5.09
CA ARG A 71 -8.07 0.57 -4.25
C ARG A 71 -6.68 0.40 -4.83
N VAL A 72 -5.66 0.59 -4.00
CA VAL A 72 -4.25 0.45 -4.37
C VAL A 72 -3.64 -0.62 -3.48
N SER A 73 -3.21 -1.73 -4.04
CA SER A 73 -2.61 -2.85 -3.29
C SER A 73 -1.17 -3.05 -3.70
N ILE A 74 -0.27 -3.15 -2.73
CA ILE A 74 1.18 -3.16 -2.95
C ILE A 74 1.75 -4.48 -2.44
N ALA A 75 2.53 -5.14 -3.30
CA ALA A 75 3.35 -6.29 -2.94
C ALA A 75 4.79 -5.80 -2.81
N ILE A 76 5.35 -5.97 -1.61
CA ILE A 76 6.65 -5.46 -1.20
C ILE A 76 7.69 -6.55 -1.41
N LYS A 77 8.92 -6.16 -1.76
CA LYS A 77 10.03 -7.10 -1.91
C LYS A 77 10.36 -7.75 -0.56
N GLN A 78 10.45 -9.07 -0.56
CA GLN A 78 10.88 -9.85 0.60
C GLN A 78 11.98 -10.82 0.15
N ALA A 79 13.23 -10.56 0.53
CA ALA A 79 14.39 -11.32 0.08
C ALA A 79 14.60 -12.61 0.88
N ASP A 80 14.25 -12.61 2.16
CA ASP A 80 14.40 -13.75 3.07
C ASP A 80 13.26 -13.85 4.09
N GLU A 81 13.32 -14.90 4.94
CA GLU A 81 12.30 -15.17 5.94
C GLU A 81 12.23 -14.10 7.04
N ILE A 82 13.35 -13.47 7.39
CA ILE A 82 13.38 -12.39 8.37
C ILE A 82 12.62 -11.19 7.82
N GLU A 83 12.91 -10.76 6.59
CA GLU A 83 12.20 -9.67 5.92
C GLU A 83 10.71 -9.98 5.74
N ARG A 84 10.34 -11.22 5.43
CA ARG A 84 8.93 -11.64 5.36
C ARG A 84 8.21 -11.41 6.69
N ILE A 85 8.81 -11.81 7.81
CA ILE A 85 8.22 -11.64 9.15
C ILE A 85 8.18 -10.16 9.55
N LEU A 86 9.25 -9.40 9.28
CA LEU A 86 9.34 -7.97 9.56
C LEU A 86 8.28 -7.19 8.76
N CYS A 87 8.21 -7.42 7.45
CA CYS A 87 7.20 -6.82 6.57
C CYS A 87 5.78 -7.12 7.08
N HIS A 88 5.46 -8.39 7.33
CA HIS A 88 4.14 -8.79 7.83
C HIS A 88 3.78 -8.10 9.16
N LYS A 89 4.71 -8.05 10.12
CA LYS A 89 4.48 -7.38 11.41
C LYS A 89 4.32 -5.87 11.25
N PHE A 90 5.14 -5.24 10.42
CA PHE A 90 5.11 -3.80 10.19
C PHE A 90 3.83 -3.38 9.46
N MET A 91 3.41 -4.11 8.42
CA MET A 91 2.16 -3.84 7.72
C MET A 91 0.96 -4.02 8.65
N ARG A 92 0.96 -5.09 9.45
CA ARG A 92 -0.07 -5.31 10.46
C ARG A 92 -0.13 -4.19 11.49
N PHE A 93 1.02 -3.68 11.94
CA PHE A 93 1.09 -2.55 12.85
C PHE A 93 0.47 -1.28 12.27
N MET A 94 0.71 -1.00 10.99
CA MET A 94 0.08 0.12 10.29
C MET A 94 -1.44 -0.08 10.16
N MET A 95 -1.88 -1.26 9.75
CA MET A 95 -3.31 -1.57 9.55
C MET A 95 -4.12 -1.49 10.85
N MET A 96 -3.51 -1.81 12.00
CA MET A 96 -4.14 -1.60 13.32
C MET A 96 -4.40 -0.13 13.64
N ARG A 97 -3.75 0.81 12.94
CA ARG A 97 -3.89 2.27 13.10
C ARG A 97 -4.65 2.92 11.94
N ALA A 98 -5.36 2.14 11.14
CA ALA A 98 -6.13 2.63 9.99
C ALA A 98 -7.20 3.68 10.36
N GLU A 99 -7.61 3.80 11.63
CA GLU A 99 -8.51 4.87 12.08
C GLU A 99 -7.85 6.25 12.03
N ASN A 100 -6.57 6.34 12.40
CA ASN A 100 -5.78 7.56 12.27
C ASN A 100 -5.24 7.71 10.83
N PHE A 101 -5.01 6.58 10.16
CA PHE A 101 -4.53 6.51 8.78
C PHE A 101 -5.72 6.32 7.83
N ILE A 102 -6.50 7.38 7.61
CA ILE A 102 -7.85 7.32 6.99
C ILE A 102 -7.92 6.66 5.60
N ILE A 103 -6.82 6.63 4.84
CA ILE A 103 -6.77 6.00 3.51
C ILE A 103 -6.32 4.54 3.53
N LEU A 104 -6.00 3.97 4.70
CA LEU A 104 -5.48 2.60 4.83
C LEU A 104 -6.62 1.60 5.02
N ARG A 105 -6.54 0.46 4.33
CA ARG A 105 -7.48 -0.65 4.57
C ARG A 105 -7.05 -1.45 5.80
N ARG A 106 -8.03 -1.89 6.60
CA ARG A 106 -7.80 -2.73 7.80
C ARG A 106 -7.25 -4.13 7.47
N LYS A 107 -7.46 -4.59 6.23
CA LYS A 107 -6.99 -5.87 5.71
C LYS A 107 -6.48 -5.65 4.28
N PRO A 108 -5.34 -6.23 3.88
CA PRO A 108 -4.88 -6.11 2.50
C PRO A 108 -5.72 -6.99 1.57
N VAL A 109 -5.60 -6.76 0.27
CA VAL A 109 -6.08 -7.70 -0.75
C VAL A 109 -5.25 -8.98 -0.70
N GLU A 110 -5.87 -10.12 -0.96
CA GLU A 110 -5.18 -11.41 -0.98
C GLU A 110 -4.03 -11.40 -2.01
N GLY A 111 -2.86 -11.89 -1.60
CA GLY A 111 -1.64 -11.88 -2.43
C GLY A 111 -0.90 -10.53 -2.47
N TYR A 112 -1.28 -9.57 -1.62
CA TYR A 112 -0.61 -8.28 -1.41
C TYR A 112 -0.36 -8.04 0.07
N ASP A 113 0.62 -7.19 0.40
CA ASP A 113 1.05 -6.98 1.79
C ASP A 113 0.28 -5.84 2.48
N ILE A 114 -0.11 -4.83 1.71
CA ILE A 114 -0.84 -3.65 2.19
C ILE A 114 -1.75 -3.11 1.10
N SER A 115 -2.88 -2.52 1.52
CA SER A 115 -3.81 -1.88 0.60
C SER A 115 -4.32 -0.55 1.13
N PHE A 116 -4.42 0.42 0.23
CA PHE A 116 -5.06 1.72 0.45
C PHE A 116 -6.43 1.76 -0.22
N LEU A 117 -7.36 2.48 0.40
CA LEU A 117 -8.67 2.81 -0.15
C LEU A 117 -8.83 4.32 -0.13
N ILE A 118 -8.87 4.91 -1.33
CA ILE A 118 -8.99 6.35 -1.53
C ILE A 118 -10.37 6.63 -2.12
N THR A 119 -11.16 7.49 -1.49
CA THR A 119 -12.53 7.84 -1.91
C THR A 119 -12.60 9.29 -2.38
N ASN A 120 -13.71 9.68 -2.99
CA ASN A 120 -13.97 11.07 -3.37
C ASN A 120 -13.87 12.02 -2.16
N PHE A 121 -14.32 11.60 -0.96
CA PHE A 121 -14.22 12.39 0.26
C PHE A 121 -12.77 12.75 0.62
N HIS A 122 -11.84 11.82 0.39
CA HIS A 122 -10.41 12.08 0.61
C HIS A 122 -9.87 13.12 -0.38
N THR A 123 -10.27 13.06 -1.64
CA THR A 123 -9.84 14.02 -2.67
C THR A 123 -10.53 15.39 -2.56
N GLU A 124 -11.68 15.47 -1.89
CA GLU A 124 -12.36 16.73 -1.56
C GLU A 124 -11.67 17.46 -0.40
N GLN A 125 -11.12 16.71 0.58
CA GLN A 125 -10.46 17.28 1.76
C GLN A 125 -8.95 17.46 1.60
N MET A 126 -8.30 16.61 0.79
CA MET A 126 -6.85 16.59 0.60
C MET A 126 -6.51 16.76 -0.87
N PHE A 127 -5.40 17.43 -1.15
CA PHE A 127 -4.92 17.57 -2.52
C PHE A 127 -4.53 16.21 -3.12
N LYS A 128 -5.17 15.85 -4.24
CA LYS A 128 -4.87 14.65 -5.02
C LYS A 128 -3.37 14.42 -5.23
N HIS A 129 -2.62 15.45 -5.64
CA HIS A 129 -1.19 15.32 -5.91
C HIS A 129 -0.40 14.94 -4.64
N LYS A 130 -0.82 15.40 -3.46
CA LYS A 130 -0.22 15.02 -2.18
C LYS A 130 -0.56 13.58 -1.78
N LEU A 131 -1.75 13.08 -2.11
CA LEU A 131 -2.08 11.66 -1.93
C LEU A 131 -1.23 10.76 -2.83
N VAL A 132 -1.04 11.15 -4.09
CA VAL A 132 -0.14 10.43 -5.00
C VAL A 132 1.30 10.47 -4.46
N ASP A 133 1.80 11.63 -4.07
CA ASP A 133 3.14 11.77 -3.46
C ASP A 133 3.29 10.90 -2.22
N PHE A 134 2.27 10.86 -1.36
CA PHE A 134 2.27 10.01 -0.18
C PHE A 134 2.42 8.52 -0.53
N VAL A 135 1.64 8.01 -1.49
CA VAL A 135 1.73 6.58 -1.88
C VAL A 135 3.11 6.26 -2.47
N ILE A 136 3.66 7.15 -3.30
CA ILE A 136 5.01 6.96 -3.86
C ILE A 136 6.08 7.01 -2.77
N HIS A 137 5.99 7.98 -1.86
CA HIS A 137 6.91 8.08 -0.73
C HIS A 137 6.84 6.86 0.18
N PHE A 138 5.63 6.36 0.45
CA PHE A 138 5.43 5.11 1.19
C PHE A 138 6.15 3.93 0.51
N MET A 139 6.03 3.80 -0.81
CA MET A 139 6.73 2.76 -1.57
C MET A 139 8.26 2.92 -1.56
N GLU A 140 8.79 4.14 -1.45
CA GLU A 140 10.23 4.40 -1.40
C GLU A 140 10.83 4.12 -0.02
N GLU A 141 10.13 4.47 1.04
CA GLU A 141 10.64 4.35 2.41
C GLU A 141 10.45 2.94 2.99
N ILE A 142 9.47 2.17 2.50
CA ILE A 142 9.17 0.86 3.06
C ILE A 142 10.33 -0.14 2.97
N ASP A 143 11.03 -0.14 1.84
CA ASP A 143 12.18 -1.02 1.62
C ASP A 143 13.35 -0.64 2.54
N LYS A 144 13.52 0.66 2.80
CA LYS A 144 14.56 1.18 3.70
C LYS A 144 14.25 0.80 5.15
N GLU A 145 13.02 1.04 5.59
CA GLU A 145 12.59 0.73 6.96
C GLU A 145 12.72 -0.77 7.26
N ILE A 146 12.33 -1.65 6.33
CA ILE A 146 12.50 -3.10 6.50
C ILE A 146 13.98 -3.48 6.57
N SER A 147 14.83 -2.86 5.75
CA SER A 147 16.28 -3.09 5.76
C SER A 147 16.90 -2.63 7.07
N GLU A 148 16.50 -1.47 7.60
CA GLU A 148 16.96 -0.92 8.87
C GLU A 148 16.51 -1.79 10.05
N MET A 149 15.26 -2.23 10.08
CA MET A 149 14.76 -3.18 11.09
C MET A 149 15.57 -4.47 11.10
N LYS A 150 15.90 -5.02 9.93
CA LYS A 150 16.73 -6.23 9.81
C LYS A 150 18.13 -6.02 10.37
N LEU A 151 18.78 -4.90 10.03
CA LEU A 151 20.09 -4.55 10.58
C LEU A 151 20.04 -4.40 12.11
N ALA A 152 19.00 -3.76 12.64
CA ALA A 152 18.80 -3.59 14.08
C ALA A 152 18.62 -4.93 14.81
N VAL A 153 17.85 -5.86 14.25
CA VAL A 153 17.68 -7.22 14.81
C VAL A 153 19.02 -7.96 14.84
N ASN A 154 19.78 -7.93 13.74
CA ASN A 154 21.07 -8.61 13.65
C ASN A 154 22.12 -8.02 14.60
N ALA A 155 22.18 -6.70 14.71
CA ALA A 155 23.08 -6.02 15.63
C ALA A 155 22.76 -6.40 17.09
N ARG A 156 21.48 -6.34 17.48
CA ARG A 156 21.03 -6.71 18.82
C ARG A 156 21.29 -8.20 19.12
N ALA A 157 21.05 -9.09 18.16
CA ALA A 157 21.35 -10.51 18.34
C ALA A 157 22.84 -10.76 18.62
N ARG A 158 23.74 -10.04 17.92
CA ARG A 158 25.18 -10.10 18.14
C ARG A 158 25.56 -9.61 19.55
N GLU A 159 25.02 -8.47 19.97
CA GLU A 159 25.25 -7.94 21.32
C GLU A 159 24.79 -8.91 22.40
N CYS A 160 23.59 -9.48 22.27
CA CYS A 160 23.08 -10.48 23.20
C CYS A 160 23.98 -11.72 23.28
N ALA A 161 24.48 -12.21 22.13
CA ALA A 161 25.38 -13.35 22.08
C ALA A 161 26.74 -13.04 22.75
N LEU A 162 27.33 -11.88 22.46
CA LEU A 162 28.59 -11.45 23.07
C LEU A 162 28.46 -11.31 24.59
N GLU A 163 27.37 -10.70 25.05
CA GLU A 163 27.13 -10.50 26.48
C GLU A 163 26.89 -11.82 27.22
N TYR A 164 26.21 -12.77 26.59
CA TYR A 164 26.05 -14.12 27.13
C TYR A 164 27.39 -14.85 27.26
N LEU A 165 28.24 -14.77 26.21
CA LEU A 165 29.54 -15.45 26.18
C LEU A 165 30.57 -14.89 27.16
N LYS A 166 30.51 -13.59 27.51
CA LYS A 166 31.39 -13.01 28.55
C LYS A 166 31.27 -13.66 29.92
N ARG A 167 30.18 -14.39 30.17
CA ARG A 167 29.91 -15.05 31.46
C ARG A 167 30.52 -16.46 31.56
N PHE A 168 31.12 -16.96 30.48
CA PHE A 168 31.86 -18.21 30.41
C PHE A 168 33.35 -17.92 30.19
#